data_AF-A0A7K5I7N4-F1
#
_entry.id   AF-A0A7K5I7N4-F1
#
_cell.length_a   1.000
_cell.length_b   1.000
_cell.length_c   1.000
_cell.angle_alpha   90.00
_cell.angle_beta   90.00
_cell.angle_gamma   90.00
#
_symmetry.space_group_name_H-M   'P 1'
#
loop_
_entity.id
_entity.type
_entity.pdbx_description
1 polymer ?
#
loop_
_entity_poly.entity_id
_entity_poly.type
_entity_poly.pdbx_seq_one_letter_code
_entity_poly.pdbx_strand_id
1 'polypeptide(L)' 'KKAWCRVRGGGCELLGETLDPTQNPHRTRARKGRVTMEDNHENRTVSITMTNLQVEDSGNYSCV' A
#
# COMPACT_ATOMS: atom_id res chain seq x y z
N LYS A 1 2.38 -10.97 2.61
CA LYS A 1 2.71 -9.53 2.66
C LYS A 1 2.77 -8.89 1.28
N LYS A 2 2.36 -7.63 1.18
CA LYS A 2 2.49 -6.71 0.04
C LYS A 2 2.79 -5.32 0.60
N ALA A 3 3.67 -4.57 -0.04
CA ALA A 3 4.06 -3.24 0.41
C ALA A 3 3.86 -2.21 -0.69
N TRP A 4 3.53 -0.99 -0.26
CA TRP A 4 3.41 0.17 -1.14
C TRP A 4 4.48 1.18 -0.77
N CYS A 5 5.33 1.52 -1.72
CA CYS A 5 6.36 2.51 -1.50
C CYS A 5 6.41 3.56 -2.59
N ARG A 6 6.95 4.71 -2.19
CA ARG A 6 7.20 5.82 -3.08
C ARG A 6 8.67 5.85 -3.46
N VAL A 7 8.96 5.98 -4.75
CA VAL A 7 10.33 5.99 -5.26
C VAL A 7 10.84 7.43 -5.26
N ARG A 8 11.92 7.68 -4.51
CA ARG A 8 12.56 9.00 -4.38
C ARG A 8 14.07 8.85 -4.27
N GLY A 9 14.83 9.59 -5.08
CA GLY A 9 16.29 9.62 -5.00
C GLY A 9 16.97 8.24 -5.13
N GLY A 10 16.37 7.31 -5.86
CA GLY A 10 16.85 5.93 -5.99
C GLY A 10 16.45 4.99 -4.84
N GLY A 11 15.75 5.49 -3.81
CA GLY A 11 15.23 4.72 -2.68
C GLY A 11 13.71 4.53 -2.73
N CYS A 12 13.21 3.67 -1.83
CA CYS A 12 11.81 3.28 -1.68
C CYS A 12 11.33 3.67 -0.27
N GLU A 13 10.54 4.74 -0.19
CA GLU A 13 9.94 5.24 1.05
C GLU A 13 8.66 4.45 1.35
N LEU A 14 8.66 3.64 2.42
CA LEU A 14 7.54 2.75 2.75
C LEU A 14 6.31 3.52 3.26
N LEU A 15 5.23 3.48 2.48
CA LEU A 15 3.97 4.15 2.78
C LEU A 15 2.91 3.22 3.36
N GLY A 16 3.00 1.92 3.12
CA GLY A 16 2.11 0.94 3.71
C GLY A 16 2.59 -0.49 3.49
N GLU A 17 2.18 -1.40 4.36
CA GLU A 17 2.48 -2.83 4.27
C GLU A 17 1.29 -3.63 4.81
N THR A 18 0.86 -4.66 4.08
CA THR A 18 -0.09 -5.65 4.58
C THR A 18 0.63 -6.74 5.37
N LEU A 19 0.12 -7.03 6.56
CA LEU A 19 0.60 -8.15 7.37
C LEU A 19 0.06 -9.47 6.82
N ASP A 20 0.71 -10.57 7.19
CA ASP A 20 0.17 -11.88 6.88
C ASP A 20 -1.20 -12.05 7.55
N PRO A 21 -2.14 -12.74 6.89
CA PRO A 21 -3.49 -12.85 7.38
C PRO A 21 -3.51 -13.60 8.72
N THR A 22 -3.68 -12.87 9.81
CA THR A 22 -3.83 -13.45 11.16
C THR A 22 -5.29 -13.78 11.48
N GLN A 23 -6.25 -13.09 10.85
CA GLN A 23 -7.68 -13.22 11.14
C GLN A 23 -8.52 -13.55 9.90
N ASN A 24 -8.20 -12.98 8.74
CA ASN A 24 -8.94 -13.23 7.51
C ASN A 24 -7.97 -13.66 6.38
N PRO A 25 -7.93 -14.95 6.02
CA PRO A 25 -7.02 -15.48 5.00
C PRO A 25 -7.29 -14.92 3.60
N HIS A 26 -8.47 -14.35 3.36
CA HIS A 26 -8.89 -13.89 2.05
C HIS A 26 -8.63 -12.40 1.82
N ARG A 27 -8.59 -11.59 2.89
CA ARG A 27 -8.42 -10.14 2.79
C ARG A 27 -7.60 -9.60 3.94
N THR A 28 -6.55 -8.85 3.63
CA THR A 28 -5.79 -8.10 4.62
C THR A 28 -5.87 -6.61 4.30
N ARG A 29 -5.99 -5.79 5.35
CA ARG A 29 -6.10 -4.34 5.22
C ARG A 29 -5.10 -3.67 6.15
N ALA A 30 -4.40 -2.68 5.62
CA ALA A 30 -3.47 -1.85 6.38
C ALA A 30 -3.75 -0.37 6.13
N ARG A 31 -3.56 0.46 7.16
CA ARG A 31 -3.69 1.91 7.03
C ARG A 31 -2.53 2.59 7.74
N LYS A 32 -1.87 3.51 7.03
CA LYS A 32 -0.83 4.38 7.57
C LYS A 32 -1.09 5.80 7.09
N GLY A 33 -1.51 6.66 8.02
CA GLY A 33 -1.90 8.04 7.73
C GLY A 33 -2.99 8.15 6.66
N ARG A 34 -2.64 8.75 5.52
CA ARG A 34 -3.51 8.99 4.36
C ARG A 34 -3.56 7.84 3.35
N VAL A 35 -2.78 6.78 3.58
CA VAL A 35 -2.70 5.62 2.68
C VAL A 35 -3.38 4.42 3.32
N THR A 36 -4.29 3.81 2.57
CA THR A 36 -4.93 2.53 2.92
C THR A 36 -4.60 1.52 1.84
N MET A 37 -4.19 0.32 2.25
CA MET A 37 -3.97 -0.81 1.38
C MET A 37 -4.96 -1.91 1.71
N GLU A 38 -5.53 -2.52 0.68
CA GLU A 38 -6.33 -3.73 0.78
C GLU A 38 -5.77 -4.77 -0.17
N ASP A 39 -5.29 -5.89 0.37
CA ASP A 39 -4.87 -7.06 -0.40
C ASP A 39 -6.00 -8.07 -0.36
N ASN A 40 -6.64 -8.27 -1.52
CA ASN A 40 -7.72 -9.22 -1.72
C ASN A 40 -7.18 -10.44 -2.45
N HIS A 41 -6.95 -11.52 -1.71
CA HIS A 41 -6.38 -12.77 -2.21
C HIS A 41 -7.34 -13.53 -3.13
N GLU A 42 -8.66 -13.37 -2.96
CA GLU A 42 -9.66 -14.00 -3.83
C GLU A 42 -9.59 -13.43 -5.25
N ASN A 43 -9.54 -12.09 -5.34
CA ASN A 43 -9.51 -11.37 -6.60
C ASN A 43 -8.09 -11.19 -7.15
N ARG A 44 -7.06 -11.59 -6.38
CA ARG A 44 -5.64 -11.39 -6.69
C ARG A 44 -5.29 -9.94 -7.01
N THR A 45 -5.92 -9.01 -6.29
CA THR A 45 -5.79 -7.57 -6.51
C THR A 45 -5.39 -6.89 -5.22
N VAL A 46 -4.43 -5.97 -5.32
CA VAL A 46 -4.10 -5.04 -4.25
C VAL A 46 -4.64 -3.67 -4.62
N SER A 47 -5.48 -3.11 -3.77
CA SER A 47 -6.04 -1.76 -3.91
C SER A 47 -5.31 -0.81 -2.97
N ILE A 48 -4.87 0.32 -3.52
CA ILE A 48 -4.21 1.39 -2.76
C ILE A 48 -5.06 2.64 -2.85
N THR A 49 -5.53 3.12 -1.71
CA THR A 49 -6.32 4.35 -1.59
C THR A 49 -5.50 5.41 -0.89
N MET A 50 -5.20 6.50 -1.58
CA MET A 50 -4.50 7.66 -1.04
C MET A 50 -5.48 8.84 -0.97
N THR A 51 -5.68 9.40 0.22
CA THR A 51 -6.62 10.51 0.42
C THR A 51 -5.90 11.84 0.62
N ASN A 52 -6.59 12.95 0.35
CA ASN A 52 -6.07 14.32 0.50
C ASN A 52 -4.69 14.50 -0.16
N LEU A 53 -4.56 14.06 -1.42
CA LEU A 53 -3.32 14.15 -2.19
C LEU A 53 -2.84 15.60 -2.30
N GLN A 54 -1.53 15.79 -2.11
CA GLN A 54 -0.86 17.08 -2.26
C GLN A 54 0.09 17.06 -3.46
N VAL A 55 0.55 18.23 -3.91
CA VAL A 55 1.51 18.33 -5.03
C VAL A 55 2.79 17.55 -4.71
N GLU A 56 3.22 17.58 -3.44
CA GLU A 56 4.40 16.87 -2.96
C GLU A 56 4.21 15.36 -2.94
N ASP A 57 3.01 14.82 -3.20
CA ASP A 57 2.76 13.38 -3.39
C ASP A 57 3.07 12.91 -4.82
N SER A 58 3.35 13.80 -5.77
CA SER A 58 3.60 13.44 -7.18
C SER A 58 4.88 12.61 -7.37
N GLY A 59 4.85 11.63 -8.28
CA GLY A 59 6.03 10.85 -8.66
C GLY A 59 5.74 9.37 -8.83
N ASN A 60 6.81 8.56 -8.83
CA ASN A 60 6.69 7.12 -9.03
C ASN A 60 6.41 6.39 -7.73
N TYR A 61 5.59 5.36 -7.85
CA TYR A 61 5.26 4.44 -6.78
C TYR A 61 5.47 3.01 -7.25
N SER A 62 5.72 2.12 -6.31
CA SER A 62 5.93 0.71 -6.58
C SER A 62 5.20 -0.13 -5.54
N CYS A 63 4.59 -1.20 -6.03
CA CYS A 63 4.13 -2.30 -5.20
C CYS A 63 5.27 -3.32 -5.13
N VAL A 64 5.69 -3.68 -3.92
CA VAL A 64 6.79 -4.63 -3.65
C VAL A 64 6.34 -5.78 -2.76
#